data_AF-A0A397G195-F1
#
_entry.id   AF-A0A397G195-F1
#
_cell.length_a   1.000
_cell.length_b   1.000
_cell.length_c   1.000
_cell.angle_alpha   90.00
_cell.angle_beta   90.00
_cell.angle_gamma   90.00
#
_symmetry.space_group_name_H-M   'P 1'
#
loop_
_entity.id
_entity.type
_entity.pdbx_description
1 polymer ?
#
loop_
_entity_poly.entity_id
_entity_poly.type
_entity_poly.pdbx_seq_one_letter_code
_entity_poly.pdbx_strand_id
1 'polypeptide(L)'
;MDKYSLPFEKGKALIEAAKSIYTLHAMEHDVAHQLAADDFLPIFIYVVCQSRLRQVLLTRRLVSETMISSVSMGEVGYYSTMLEAAVEFIALFELPTTII
;
A
#
# COMPACT_ATOMS: atom_id res chain seq x y z
N MET A 1 3.35 -4.07 -9.19
CA MET A 1 4.29 -4.86 -8.36
C MET A 1 4.53 -6.27 -8.91
N ASP A 2 3.57 -6.89 -9.60
CA ASP A 2 3.71 -8.25 -10.17
C ASP A 2 4.77 -8.40 -11.26
N LYS A 3 5.10 -7.30 -11.96
CA LYS A 3 6.15 -7.28 -13.00
C LYS A 3 7.59 -7.36 -12.48
N TYR A 4 7.78 -7.19 -11.17
CA TYR A 4 9.11 -7.20 -10.54
C TYR A 4 9.36 -8.54 -9.87
N SER A 5 10.58 -9.06 -10.04
CA SER A 5 11.00 -10.31 -9.38
C SER A 5 11.68 -10.05 -8.04
N LEU A 6 12.35 -8.90 -7.89
CA LEU A 6 13.10 -8.58 -6.67
C LEU A 6 12.21 -7.90 -5.63
N PRO A 7 12.28 -8.29 -4.35
CA PRO A 7 11.50 -7.66 -3.30
C PRO A 7 11.80 -6.16 -3.14
N PHE A 8 13.05 -5.76 -3.33
CA PHE A 8 13.46 -4.35 -3.33
C PHE A 8 12.74 -3.52 -4.40
N GLU A 9 12.58 -4.06 -5.61
CA GLU A 9 11.86 -3.39 -6.69
C GLU A 9 10.36 -3.32 -6.42
N LYS A 10 9.79 -4.36 -5.79
CA LYS A 10 8.40 -4.34 -5.32
C LYS A 10 8.20 -3.26 -4.26
N GLY A 11 9.11 -3.15 -3.29
CA GLY A 11 9.09 -2.10 -2.27
C GLY A 11 9.20 -0.69 -2.87
N LYS A 12 10.08 -0.49 -3.85
CA LYS A 12 10.13 0.78 -4.60
C LYS A 12 8.82 1.11 -5.29
N ALA A 13 8.24 0.15 -6.00
CA ALA A 13 6.99 0.34 -6.71
C ALA A 13 5.82 0.65 -5.76
N LEU A 14 5.83 0.09 -4.54
CA LEU A 14 4.88 0.42 -3.49
C LEU A 14 5.00 1.89 -3.07
N ILE A 15 6.21 2.34 -2.77
CA ILE A 15 6.48 3.72 -2.35
C ILE A 15 6.12 4.70 -3.46
N GLU A 16 6.47 4.39 -4.71
CA GLU A 16 6.13 5.22 -5.87
C GLU A 16 4.60 5.34 -6.04
N ALA A 17 3.86 4.24 -5.89
CA ALA A 17 2.40 4.25 -5.95
C ALA A 17 1.76 5.02 -4.79
N ALA A 18 2.35 4.96 -3.59
CA ALA A 18 1.85 5.73 -2.45
C ALA A 18 2.13 7.23 -2.61
N LYS A 19 3.33 7.60 -3.08
CA LYS A 19 3.70 9.00 -3.34
C LYS A 19 2.89 9.63 -4.46
N SER A 20 2.47 8.86 -5.46
CA SER A 20 1.62 9.40 -6.53
C SER A 20 0.25 9.84 -6.01
N ILE A 21 -0.28 9.21 -4.95
CA ILE A 21 -1.52 9.64 -4.29
C ILE A 21 -1.34 11.03 -3.66
N TYR A 22 -0.28 11.24 -2.88
CA TYR A 22 0.03 12.56 -2.30
C TYR A 22 0.27 13.62 -3.38
N THR A 23 0.97 13.24 -4.46
CA THR A 23 1.24 14.14 -5.59
C THR A 23 -0.06 14.56 -6.27
N LEU A 24 -0.94 13.60 -6.57
CA LEU A 24 -2.22 13.88 -7.22
C LEU A 24 -3.13 14.72 -6.32
N HIS A 25 -3.19 14.38 -5.03
CA HIS A 25 -3.95 15.17 -4.05
C HIS A 25 -3.46 16.62 -4.00
N ALA A 26 -2.15 16.87 -3.96
CA ALA A 26 -1.60 18.22 -3.96
C ALA A 26 -1.83 19.00 -5.27
N MET A 27 -2.07 18.30 -6.40
CA MET A 27 -2.42 18.93 -7.67
C MET A 27 -3.91 19.31 -7.74
N GLU A 28 -4.78 18.51 -7.12
CA GLU A 28 -6.23 18.71 -7.16
C GLU A 28 -6.76 19.59 -6.01
N HIS A 29 -6.01 19.69 -4.92
CA HIS A 29 -6.38 20.43 -3.72
C HIS A 29 -5.37 21.53 -3.37
N ASP A 30 -5.85 22.54 -2.64
CA ASP A 30 -5.00 23.64 -2.19
C ASP A 30 -3.95 23.16 -1.17
N VAL A 31 -2.77 23.78 -1.15
CA VAL A 31 -1.59 23.31 -0.38
C VAL A 31 -1.85 23.26 1.15
N ALA A 32 -2.87 23.98 1.61
CA ALA A 32 -3.33 23.97 2.99
C ALA A 32 -3.98 22.64 3.43
N HIS A 33 -4.45 21.81 2.50
CA HIS A 33 -4.99 20.48 2.80
C HIS A 33 -3.89 19.43 2.64
N GLN A 34 -3.16 19.17 3.72
CA GLN A 34 -2.27 18.01 3.77
C GLN A 34 -3.10 16.75 3.99
N LEU A 35 -2.89 15.74 3.14
CA LEU A 35 -3.53 14.45 3.26
C LEU A 35 -3.02 13.73 4.51
N ALA A 36 -3.86 13.58 5.53
CA ALA A 36 -3.52 12.84 6.73
C ALA A 36 -3.56 11.32 6.49
N ALA A 37 -3.07 10.53 7.44
CA ALA A 37 -2.96 9.08 7.28
C ALA A 37 -4.33 8.38 7.18
N ASP A 38 -5.30 8.89 7.93
CA ASP A 38 -6.72 8.49 7.95
C ASP A 38 -7.43 8.84 6.64
N ASP A 39 -7.08 9.95 6.00
CA ASP A 39 -7.56 10.29 4.65
C ASP A 39 -6.88 9.46 3.56
N PHE A 40 -5.60 9.16 3.74
CA PHE A 40 -4.79 8.39 2.79
C PHE A 40 -5.24 6.93 2.68
N LEU A 41 -5.47 6.25 3.81
CA LEU A 41 -5.69 4.80 3.82
C LEU A 41 -6.89 4.34 2.97
N PRO A 42 -8.08 4.98 3.01
CA PRO A 42 -9.20 4.64 2.13
C PRO A 42 -8.86 4.77 0.64
N ILE A 43 -8.13 5.83 0.25
CA ILE A 43 -7.68 6.04 -1.12
C ILE A 43 -6.71 4.93 -1.53
N PHE A 44 -5.78 4.59 -0.64
CA PHE A 44 -4.81 3.54 -0.88
C PHE A 44 -5.45 2.16 -1.03
N ILE A 45 -6.46 1.82 -0.22
CA ILE A 45 -7.27 0.60 -0.37
C ILE A 45 -7.90 0.55 -1.76
N TYR A 46 -8.53 1.64 -2.21
CA TYR A 46 -9.12 1.72 -3.54
C TYR A 46 -8.08 1.47 -4.65
N VAL A 47 -6.90 2.08 -4.55
CA VAL A 47 -5.80 1.88 -5.50
C VAL A 47 -5.35 0.41 -5.53
N VAL A 48 -5.22 -0.24 -4.36
CA VAL A 48 -4.87 -1.67 -4.27
C VAL A 48 -5.93 -2.53 -4.97
N CYS A 49 -7.23 -2.29 -4.71
CA CYS A 49 -8.33 -3.00 -5.38
C CYS A 49 -8.27 -2.85 -6.91
N GLN A 50 -8.04 -1.63 -7.41
CA GLN A 50 -8.00 -1.36 -8.85
C GLN A 50 -6.72 -1.85 -9.52
N SER A 51 -5.64 -2.03 -8.77
CA SER A 51 -4.35 -2.52 -9.29
C SER A 51 -4.37 -4.00 -9.69
N ARG A 52 -5.38 -4.77 -9.25
CA ARG A 52 -5.58 -6.20 -9.57
C ARG A 52 -4.32 -7.05 -9.35
N LEU A 53 -3.60 -6.80 -8.26
CA LEU A 53 -2.42 -7.57 -7.88
C LEU A 53 -2.79 -9.05 -7.68
N ARG A 54 -2.15 -9.95 -8.42
CA ARG A 54 -2.52 -11.37 -8.47
C ARG A 54 -2.28 -12.10 -7.16
N GLN A 55 -1.29 -11.67 -6.38
CA GLN A 55 -0.85 -12.33 -5.16
C GLN A 55 -0.61 -11.29 -4.07
N VAL A 56 -1.65 -10.56 -3.70
CA VAL A 56 -1.54 -9.41 -2.78
C VAL A 56 -1.02 -9.83 -1.40
N LEU A 57 -1.43 -11.01 -0.90
CA LEU A 57 -0.97 -11.57 0.38
C LEU A 57 0.53 -11.95 0.36
N LEU A 58 1.00 -12.55 -0.73
CA LEU A 58 2.42 -12.88 -0.89
C LEU A 58 3.27 -11.62 -1.10
N THR A 59 2.71 -10.64 -1.82
CA THR A 59 3.35 -9.33 -2.00
C THR A 59 3.52 -8.61 -0.66
N ARG A 60 2.49 -8.61 0.19
CA ARG A 60 2.56 -8.09 1.57
C ARG A 60 3.68 -8.77 2.36
N ARG A 61 3.70 -10.10 2.37
CA ARG A 61 4.67 -10.89 3.13
C ARG A 61 6.11 -10.64 2.66
N LEU A 62 6.33 -10.65 1.36
CA LEU A 62 7.64 -10.37 0.77
C LEU A 62 8.13 -8.97 1.14
N VAL A 63 7.28 -7.95 0.98
CA VAL A 63 7.68 -6.57 1.31
C VAL A 63 7.99 -6.43 2.80
N SER A 64 7.15 -6.97 3.68
CA SER A 64 7.35 -6.92 5.13
C SER A 64 8.63 -7.63 5.57
N GLU A 65 8.90 -8.85 5.07
CA GLU A 65 10.02 -9.67 5.55
C GLU A 65 11.38 -9.27 4.94
N THR A 66 11.39 -8.67 3.75
CA THR A 66 12.65 -8.42 3.00
C THR A 66 13.09 -6.96 3.00
N MET A 67 12.22 -6.01 3.34
CA MET A 67 12.55 -4.58 3.35
C MET A 67 13.10 -4.08 4.70
N ILE A 68 13.34 -4.98 5.67
CA ILE A 68 13.91 -4.71 7.01
C ILE A 68 15.43 -4.43 6.94
N SER A 69 15.91 -3.71 5.92
CA SER A 69 17.29 -3.23 5.88
C SER A 69 17.38 -1.79 6.40
N SER A 70 18.31 -1.57 7.32
CA SER A 70 18.48 -0.44 8.25
C SER A 70 18.48 0.97 7.65
N VAL A 71 18.54 1.13 6.34
CA VAL A 71 18.66 2.42 5.64
C VAL A 71 17.30 3.05 5.30
N SER A 72 16.20 2.29 5.38
CA SER A 72 14.89 2.71 4.84
C SER A 72 13.70 2.65 5.82
N MET A 73 14.00 2.44 7.11
CA MET A 73 13.03 2.09 8.16
C MET A 73 11.83 3.02 8.32
N GLY A 74 11.97 4.33 8.10
CA GLY A 74 10.86 5.28 8.30
C GLY A 74 9.77 5.16 7.24
N GLU A 75 10.11 5.53 6.01
CA GLU A 75 9.14 5.63 4.91
C GLU A 75 8.69 4.26 4.39
N VAL A 76 9.61 3.31 4.30
CA VAL A 76 9.29 1.96 3.82
C VAL A 76 8.47 1.20 4.85
N GLY A 77 8.79 1.37 6.14
CA GLY A 77 7.99 0.81 7.23
C GLY A 77 6.57 1.34 7.20
N TYR A 78 6.40 2.66 7.09
CA TYR A 78 5.09 3.30 7.01
C TYR A 78 4.21 2.74 5.89
N TYR A 79 4.71 2.72 4.64
CA TYR A 79 3.92 2.23 3.51
C TYR A 79 3.73 0.71 3.52
N SER A 80 4.63 -0.04 4.17
CA SER A 80 4.44 -1.48 4.40
C SER A 80 3.29 -1.73 5.38
N THR A 81 3.21 -0.97 6.48
CA THR A 81 2.08 -1.03 7.42
C THR A 81 0.77 -0.64 6.73
N MET A 82 0.77 0.38 5.87
CA MET A 82 -0.42 0.76 5.09
C MET A 82 -0.85 -0.33 4.10
N LEU A 83 0.11 -1.01 3.46
CA LEU A 83 -0.19 -2.17 2.60
C LEU A 83 -0.75 -3.34 3.39
N GLU A 84 -0.24 -3.60 4.58
CA GLU A 84 -0.76 -4.63 5.48
C GLU A 84 -2.21 -4.33 5.87
N ALA A 85 -2.50 -3.13 6.37
CA ALA A 85 -3.85 -2.70 6.73
C ALA A 85 -4.82 -2.76 5.54
N ALA A 86 -4.39 -2.33 4.35
CA ALA A 86 -5.23 -2.37 3.16
C ALA A 86 -5.56 -3.80 2.72
N VAL A 87 -4.57 -4.70 2.74
CA VAL A 87 -4.77 -6.11 2.37
C VAL A 87 -5.65 -6.83 3.39
N GLU A 88 -5.47 -6.57 4.68
CA GLU A 88 -6.33 -7.12 5.73
C GLU A 88 -7.77 -6.64 5.58
N PHE A 89 -7.97 -5.35 5.32
CA PHE A 89 -9.29 -4.79 5.06
C PHE A 89 -9.96 -5.49 3.87
N ILE A 90 -9.27 -5.60 2.72
CA ILE A 90 -9.82 -6.25 1.53
C ILE A 90 -10.18 -7.72 1.81
N ALA A 91 -9.32 -8.45 2.53
CA ALA A 91 -9.56 -9.85 2.86
C ALA A 91 -10.82 -10.06 3.73
N LEU A 92 -11.19 -9.09 4.58
CA LEU A 92 -12.44 -9.15 5.35
C LEU A 92 -13.70 -9.10 4.47
N PHE A 93 -13.64 -8.47 3.29
CA PHE A 93 -14.77 -8.35 2.37
C PHE A 93 -14.76 -9.39 1.24
N GLU A 94 -13.61 -9.99 0.92
CA GLU A 94 -13.50 -11.09 -0.07
C GLU A 94 -13.86 -12.47 0.51
N LEU A 95 -13.78 -12.65 1.83
CA LEU A 95 -14.29 -13.85 2.48
C LEU A 95 -15.82 -13.79 2.51
N PRO A 96 -16.54 -14.80 1.99
CA PRO A 96 -17.99 -14.83 2.10
C PRO A 96 -18.35 -14.78 3.59
N THR A 97 -19.26 -13.87 3.93
CA THR A 97 -19.90 -13.78 5.25
C THR A 97 -20.78 -15.02 5.46
N THR A 98 -20.15 -16.18 5.60
CA THR A 98 -20.80 -17.43 5.96
C THR A 98 -20.28 -17.82 7.32
N ILE A 99 -21.22 -18.07 8.24
CA ILE A 99 -21.05 -18.38 9.66
C ILE A 99 -20.80 -17.08 10.45
N ILE A 100 -21.78 -16.53 11.18
CA ILE A 100 -22.54 -17.11 12.31
C ILE A 100 -24.03 -16.73 12.23
#